data_AF-A0A942G9H7-F1
#
_entry.id   AF-A0A942G9H7-F1
#
_cell.length_a   1.000
_cell.length_b   1.000
_cell.length_c   1.000
_cell.angle_alpha   90.00
_cell.angle_beta   90.00
_cell.angle_gamma   90.00
#
_symmetry.space_group_name_H-M   'P 1'
#
loop_
_entity.id
_entity.type
_entity.pdbx_description
1 polymer ?
#
loop_
_entity_poly.entity_id
_entity_poly.type
_entity_poly.pdbx_seq_one_letter_code
_entity_poly.pdbx_strand_id
1 'polypeptide(L)' 'MSGLRTEYPFVLPKGFVDGEGNLHREGTMRLATARDELEPLADPKVKGPDDPYLTVIVLSRVITGLGSLTRLNPRDV' A
#
# COMPACT_ATOMS: atom_id res chain seq x y z
N MET A 1 -25.30 -9.32 13.10
CA MET A 1 -24.90 -9.25 11.68
C MET A 1 -23.38 -9.21 11.64
N SER A 2 -22.71 -10.22 11.08
CA SER A 2 -21.27 -10.11 10.81
C SER A 2 -21.10 -9.08 9.68
N GLY A 3 -20.49 -7.94 9.97
CA GLY A 3 -20.14 -6.96 8.94
C GLY A 3 -19.18 -7.58 7.92
N LEU A 4 -19.14 -7.00 6.71
CA LEU A 4 -18.15 -7.36 5.71
C LEU A 4 -16.76 -6.97 6.23
N ARG A 5 -15.83 -7.92 6.29
CA ARG A 5 -14.42 -7.61 6.61
C ARG A 5 -13.77 -7.00 5.37
N THR A 6 -13.35 -5.75 5.48
CA THR A 6 -12.68 -5.02 4.40
C THR A 6 -11.20 -4.77 4.67
N GLU A 7 -10.73 -5.08 5.88
CA GLU A 7 -9.37 -4.83 6.34
C GLU A 7 -8.65 -6.11 6.77
N TYR A 8 -7.37 -6.18 6.44
CA TYR A 8 -6.52 -7.34 6.58
C TYR A 8 -5.18 -6.92 7.21
N PRO A 9 -4.84 -7.44 8.39
CA PRO A 9 -3.53 -7.20 8.97
C PRO A 9 -2.49 -8.05 8.25
N PHE A 10 -1.26 -7.53 8.17
CA PHE A 10 -0.09 -8.23 7.68
C PHE A 10 1.13 -7.91 8.53
N VAL A 11 2.18 -8.71 8.37
CA VAL A 11 3.47 -8.49 9.03
C VAL A 11 4.57 -8.52 7.98
N LEU A 12 5.39 -7.48 7.93
CA LEU A 12 6.62 -7.45 7.15
C LEU A 12 7.68 -8.28 7.90
N PRO A 13 8.20 -9.38 7.31
CA PRO A 13 9.17 -10.23 7.99
C PRO A 13 10.42 -9.47 8.43
N LYS A 14 10.89 -8.55 7.57
CA LYS A 14 12.05 -7.69 7.81
C LYS A 14 11.71 -6.32 8.41
N GLY A 15 10.44 -5.90 8.31
CA GLY A 15 10.01 -4.55 8.63
C GLY A 15 10.44 -3.51 7.59
N PHE A 16 9.98 -2.29 7.80
CA PHE A 16 10.31 -1.07 7.07
C PHE A 16 10.93 -0.08 8.06
N VAL A 17 12.05 0.54 7.70
CA VAL A 17 12.69 1.56 8.54
C VAL A 17 12.37 2.92 7.93
N ASP A 18 11.72 3.79 8.70
CA ASP A 18 11.38 5.14 8.24
C ASP A 18 12.59 6.09 8.27
N GLY A 19 12.37 7.34 7.86
CA GLY A 19 13.41 8.37 7.84
C GLY A 19 13.94 8.77 9.22
N GLU A 20 13.25 8.42 10.31
CA GLU A 20 13.65 8.68 11.70
C GLU A 20 14.34 7.47 12.33
N GLY A 21 14.43 6.35 11.60
CA GLY A 21 15.05 5.10 12.06
C GLY A 21 14.09 4.18 12.82
N ASN A 22 12.79 4.45 12.83
CA ASN A 22 11.82 3.58 13.49
C ASN A 22 11.53 2.36 12.62
N LEU A 23 11.46 1.17 13.25
CA LEU A 23 11.14 -0.09 12.58
C LEU A 23 9.64 -0.37 12.65
N HIS A 24 8.98 -0.40 11.50
CA HIS A 24 7.57 -0.74 11.33
C HIS A 24 7.43 -2.16 10.79
N ARG A 25 6.65 -3.02 11.45
CA ARG A 25 6.47 -4.42 11.02
C ARG A 25 5.02 -4.80 10.80
N GLU A 26 4.13 -4.31 11.65
CA GLU A 26 2.72 -4.62 11.59
C GLU A 26 2.01 -3.58 10.73
N GLY A 27 1.20 -4.05 9.80
CA GLY A 27 0.42 -3.19 8.93
C GLY A 27 -0.99 -3.69 8.72
N THR A 28 -1.81 -2.82 8.16
CA THR A 28 -3.19 -3.12 7.77
C THR A 28 -3.39 -2.68 6.33
N MET A 29 -4.07 -3.50 5.55
CA MET A 29 -4.49 -3.17 4.20
C MET A 29 -6.00 -3.29 4.06
N ARG A 30 -6.58 -2.53 3.13
CA ARG A 30 -7.96 -2.68 2.70
C ARG A 30 -8.05 -3.42 1.37
N LEU A 31 -9.24 -3.90 1.03
CA LEU A 31 -9.52 -4.38 -0.32
C LEU A 31 -9.22 -3.28 -1.36
N ALA A 32 -8.51 -3.67 -2.42
CA ALA A 32 -8.31 -2.82 -3.58
C ALA A 32 -9.65 -2.58 -4.30
N THR A 33 -9.83 -1.38 -4.82
CA THR A 33 -10.97 -1.02 -5.67
C THR A 33 -10.50 -0.92 -7.12
N ALA A 34 -11.44 -0.97 -8.08
CA ALA A 34 -11.11 -0.70 -9.49
C ALA A 34 -10.43 0.67 -9.68
N ARG A 35 -10.75 1.65 -8.84
CA ARG A 35 -10.09 2.96 -8.86
C ARG A 35 -8.61 2.86 -8.49
N ASP A 36 -8.25 2.04 -7.51
CA ASP A 36 -6.87 1.87 -7.08
C ASP A 36 -5.99 1.30 -8.19
N GLU A 37 -6.55 0.43 -9.03
CA GLU A 37 -5.86 -0.24 -10.15
C GLU A 37 -5.84 0.60 -11.43
N LEU A 38 -6.94 1.30 -11.76
CA LEU A 38 -7.09 1.99 -13.04
C LEU A 38 -6.58 3.44 -13.02
N GLU A 39 -6.77 4.18 -11.91
CA GLU A 39 -6.35 5.59 -11.81
C GLU A 39 -4.83 5.78 -12.02
N PRO A 40 -3.93 4.90 -11.52
CA PRO A 40 -2.50 5.05 -11.75
C PRO A 40 -2.06 4.88 -13.21
N LEU A 41 -2.85 4.23 -14.07
CA LEU A 41 -2.52 4.08 -15.50
C LEU A 41 -2.48 5.43 -16.24
N ALA A 42 -3.07 6.49 -15.66
CA ALA A 42 -2.99 7.84 -16.17
C ALA A 42 -1.75 8.61 -15.69
N ASP A 43 -0.95 8.06 -14.76
CA ASP A 43 0.30 8.69 -14.30
C ASP A 43 1.36 8.60 -15.42
N PRO A 44 1.97 9.72 -15.86
CA PRO A 44 3.01 9.72 -16.89
C PRO A 44 4.24 8.86 -16.57
N LYS A 45 4.44 8.47 -15.31
CA LYS A 45 5.51 7.58 -14.87
C LYS A 45 5.22 6.10 -15.13
N VAL A 46 3.95 5.74 -15.36
CA VAL A 46 3.51 4.37 -15.63
C VAL A 46 3.48 4.15 -17.13
N LYS A 47 4.30 3.20 -17.62
CA LYS A 47 4.42 2.93 -19.06
C LYS A 47 3.27 2.11 -19.64
N GLY A 48 2.44 1.52 -18.79
CA GLY A 48 1.27 0.73 -19.19
C GLY A 48 0.83 -0.24 -18.09
N PRO A 49 -0.14 -1.12 -18.38
CA PRO A 49 -0.68 -2.10 -17.44
C PRO A 49 0.33 -3.10 -16.89
N ASP A 50 1.42 -3.35 -17.64
CA ASP A 50 2.47 -4.31 -17.27
C ASP A 50 3.66 -3.64 -16.54
N ASP A 51 3.58 -2.34 -16.25
CA ASP A 51 4.64 -1.64 -15.54
C ASP A 51 4.67 -2.06 -14.06
N PRO A 52 5.78 -2.62 -13.53
CA PRO A 52 5.86 -3.03 -12.13
C PRO A 52 5.65 -1.88 -11.13
N TYR A 53 5.87 -0.62 -11.55
CA TYR A 53 5.59 0.55 -10.72
C TYR A 53 4.10 0.69 -10.39
N LEU A 54 3.21 0.17 -11.25
CA LEU A 54 1.77 0.12 -11.00
C LEU A 54 1.45 -0.61 -9.68
N THR A 55 2.07 -1.78 -9.46
CA THR A 55 1.90 -2.56 -8.22
C THR A 55 2.33 -1.77 -6.99
N VAL A 56 3.44 -1.02 -7.08
CA VAL A 56 3.93 -0.19 -5.96
C VAL A 56 2.93 0.92 -5.64
N ILE A 57 2.35 1.58 -6.66
CA ILE A 57 1.32 2.60 -6.46
C ILE A 57 0.08 1.97 -5.79
N VAL A 58 -0.40 0.84 -6.29
CA VAL A 58 -1.57 0.14 -5.72
C VAL A 58 -1.32 -0.20 -4.25
N LEU A 59 -0.18 -0.81 -3.92
CA LEU A 59 0.20 -1.13 -2.54
C LEU A 59 0.20 0.11 -1.65
N SER A 60 0.75 1.22 -2.12
CA SER A 60 0.75 2.49 -1.35
C SER A 60 -0.67 3.05 -1.10
N ARG A 61 -1.65 2.70 -1.95
CA ARG A 61 -3.06 3.14 -1.83
C ARG A 61 -3.89 2.24 -0.93
N VAL A 62 -3.57 0.94 -0.88
CA VAL A 62 -4.36 -0.06 -0.15
C VAL A 62 -3.82 -0.35 1.24
N ILE A 63 -2.53 -0.11 1.50
CA ILE A 63 -2.01 -0.18 2.87
C ILE A 63 -2.50 1.06 3.63
N THR A 64 -3.37 0.84 4.60
CA THR A 64 -4.00 1.89 5.41
C THR A 64 -3.21 2.22 6.67
N GLY A 65 -2.27 1.35 7.06
CA GLY A 65 -1.34 1.62 8.14
C GLY A 65 -0.13 0.70 8.13
N LEU A 66 1.00 1.21 8.60
CA LEU A 66 2.24 0.46 8.82
C LEU A 66 2.95 1.03 10.06
N GLY A 67 2.84 0.35 11.19
CA GLY A 67 3.29 0.85 12.49
C GLY A 67 2.62 2.19 12.83
N SER A 68 3.40 3.25 12.99
CA SER A 68 2.88 4.60 13.25
C SER A 68 2.52 5.38 11.96
N LEU A 69 2.82 4.83 10.79
CA LEU A 69 2.55 5.48 9.51
C LEU A 69 1.09 5.26 9.10
N THR A 70 0.34 6.34 8.98
CA THR A 70 -1.09 6.33 8.59
C THR A 70 -1.31 6.65 7.10
N ARG A 71 -0.25 7.03 6.40
CA ARG A 71 -0.26 7.30 4.96
C ARG A 71 1.07 6.89 4.37
N LEU A 72 1.03 6.00 3.39
CA LEU A 72 2.20 5.58 2.64
C LEU A 72 2.17 6.21 1.26
N ASN A 73 3.36 6.41 0.72
CA ASN A 73 3.57 6.79 -0.67
C ASN A 73 4.41 5.70 -1.36
N PRO A 74 4.54 5.72 -2.70
CA PRO A 74 5.29 4.69 -3.42
C PRO A 74 6.76 4.52 -3.01
N ARG A 75 7.34 5.46 -2.26
CA ARG A 75 8.71 5.34 -1.71
C ARG A 75 8.76 4.58 -0.39
N ASP A 76 7.62 4.35 0.25
CA ASP A 76 7.50 3.70 1.55
C ASP A 76 7.09 2.21 1.43
N VAL A 77 7.04 1.67 0.20
CA VAL A 77 6.59 0.31 -0.13
C VAL A 77 7.71 -0.51 -0.76
#